data_AF-A0A1B6I401-F1
#
_entry.id   AF-A0A1B6I401-F1
#
_cell.length_a   1.000
_cell.length_b   1.000
_cell.length_c   1.000
_cell.angle_alpha   90.00
_cell.angle_beta   90.00
_cell.angle_gamma   90.00
#
_symmetry.space_group_name_H-M   'P 1'
#
loop_
_entity.id
_entity.type
_entity.pdbx_description
1 polymer ?
#
loop_
_entity_poly.entity_id
_entity_poly.type
_entity_poly.pdbx_seq_one_letter_code
_entity_poly.pdbx_strand_id
1 'polypeptide(L)'
;MWTNQEHFQPTTVLPPAGLWIVPVQKESSSWTTKTKHTTMRTSVVVLVCLGILCISACVLAQIKLGSTLNQCFSNEDCTSQQTCMNLKCKDPCLEACNGNTVCQVRNHVPFCACKPGFSGDPFSGCDQRRVTLEPQCETNDDCPQYRACINRKCEDPCYDVCSGNTTTCHVRNHIPYCTCRKGFSGDPSIACKPQNPPGSWPPYPGARKRFQLELIKTNWFGAFAHCLNHGGRLATVANYEENERVKEAIRKTGLKASFWGSGTDYALGNHWTWVSTGLPFTFTDWSNNQPDNWQNLPGGEHCLEFWEETQYRWNDRNCLEQQYSVCEYYDEVEQK
;
A
#
# COMPACT_ATOMS: atom_id res chain seq x y z
N MET A 1 37.94 -21.83 -50.58
CA MET A 1 37.68 -23.28 -50.46
C MET A 1 36.24 -23.44 -50.01
N TRP A 2 35.41 -24.01 -50.90
CA TRP A 2 34.18 -24.78 -50.70
C TRP A 2 33.06 -24.34 -49.72
N THR A 3 31.86 -24.44 -50.28
CA THR A 3 30.48 -24.27 -49.82
C THR A 3 30.03 -25.30 -48.77
N ASN A 4 29.03 -25.00 -47.93
CA ASN A 4 27.68 -25.63 -47.97
C ASN A 4 26.80 -25.40 -46.73
N GLN A 5 25.50 -25.42 -47.06
CA GLN A 5 24.26 -25.41 -46.28
C GLN A 5 23.94 -26.75 -45.57
N GLU A 6 22.99 -26.64 -44.62
CA GLU A 6 21.84 -27.51 -44.32
C GLU A 6 21.89 -28.73 -43.33
N HIS A 7 20.96 -28.61 -42.36
CA HIS A 7 20.00 -29.55 -41.74
C HIS A 7 20.20 -31.07 -41.82
N PHE A 8 19.94 -31.78 -40.71
CA PHE A 8 19.19 -33.06 -40.67
C PHE A 8 18.59 -33.34 -39.26
N GLN A 9 17.29 -33.66 -39.20
CA GLN A 9 16.63 -34.45 -38.13
C GLN A 9 16.78 -35.97 -38.46
N PRO A 10 15.91 -36.88 -38.00
CA PRO A 10 15.65 -37.45 -36.66
C PRO A 10 15.99 -38.96 -36.62
N THR A 11 15.98 -39.60 -35.44
CA THR A 11 15.74 -41.07 -35.37
C THR A 11 14.88 -41.47 -34.18
N THR A 12 13.89 -42.28 -34.53
CA THR A 12 13.00 -43.11 -33.70
C THR A 12 13.71 -44.39 -33.26
N VAL A 13 13.21 -45.05 -32.19
CA VAL A 13 12.88 -46.50 -32.06
C VAL A 13 12.75 -46.90 -30.56
N LEU A 14 11.66 -47.62 -30.26
CA LEU A 14 11.15 -48.17 -28.97
C LEU A 14 11.74 -49.59 -28.64
N PRO A 15 11.16 -50.42 -27.73
CA PRO A 15 11.19 -50.47 -26.24
C PRO A 15 11.72 -51.89 -25.77
N PRO A 16 11.53 -52.44 -24.52
CA PRO A 16 10.22 -52.86 -23.95
C PRO A 16 10.12 -52.78 -22.37
N ALA A 17 8.93 -52.61 -21.78
CA ALA A 17 8.08 -53.61 -21.09
C ALA A 17 7.85 -53.25 -19.60
N GLY A 18 6.59 -53.15 -19.18
CA GLY A 18 6.20 -53.03 -17.76
C GLY A 18 4.78 -52.51 -17.53
N LEU A 19 3.83 -53.43 -17.38
CA LEU A 19 2.40 -53.30 -17.05
C LEU A 19 2.08 -52.32 -15.90
N TRP A 20 0.93 -51.61 -15.97
CA TRP A 20 -0.21 -51.69 -15.01
C TRP A 20 -1.50 -51.06 -15.63
N ILE A 21 -2.36 -51.97 -16.11
CA ILE A 21 -3.83 -52.08 -16.07
C ILE A 21 -4.66 -50.81 -15.71
N VAL A 22 -5.57 -50.43 -16.62
CA VAL A 22 -6.79 -49.63 -16.39
C VAL A 22 -7.99 -50.44 -16.91
N PRO A 23 -9.14 -50.50 -16.21
CA PRO A 23 -10.44 -50.80 -16.84
C PRO A 23 -11.45 -49.65 -16.60
N VAL A 24 -11.93 -48.96 -17.63
CA VAL A 24 -13.15 -49.22 -18.42
C VAL A 24 -14.45 -49.14 -17.62
N GLN A 25 -15.28 -48.12 -17.94
CA GLN A 25 -16.68 -48.00 -17.58
C GLN A 25 -17.55 -49.02 -18.33
N LYS A 26 -18.57 -49.57 -17.66
CA LYS A 26 -19.93 -49.69 -18.23
C LYS A 26 -21.00 -49.85 -17.16
N GLU A 27 -22.14 -49.21 -17.43
CA GLU A 27 -23.39 -49.24 -16.69
C GLU A 27 -23.96 -50.66 -16.52
N SER A 28 -24.66 -50.91 -15.40
CA SER A 28 -26.04 -51.42 -15.43
C SER A 28 -26.63 -51.54 -14.02
N SER A 29 -27.91 -51.20 -13.96
CA SER A 29 -28.88 -51.33 -12.88
C SER A 29 -28.86 -52.65 -12.12
N SER A 30 -29.01 -52.60 -10.79
CA SER A 30 -29.63 -53.69 -10.04
C SER A 30 -30.51 -53.16 -8.90
N TRP A 31 -31.69 -53.77 -8.82
CA TRP A 31 -32.74 -53.54 -7.85
C TRP A 31 -32.36 -54.21 -6.52
N THR A 32 -32.58 -53.53 -5.40
CA THR A 32 -32.64 -54.18 -4.08
C THR A 32 -33.98 -53.90 -3.41
N THR A 33 -34.53 -54.98 -2.88
CA THR A 33 -35.90 -55.19 -2.43
C THR A 33 -36.24 -54.42 -1.15
N LYS A 34 -37.32 -53.63 -1.19
CA LYS A 34 -38.03 -53.13 0.00
C LYS A 34 -38.73 -54.29 0.70
N THR A 35 -38.22 -54.70 1.86
CA THR A 35 -38.99 -55.49 2.84
C THR A 35 -40.03 -54.59 3.49
N LYS A 36 -41.28 -54.70 3.05
CA LYS A 36 -42.45 -54.18 3.78
C LYS A 36 -42.73 -55.11 4.95
N HIS A 37 -42.58 -54.61 6.18
CA HIS A 37 -43.23 -55.20 7.34
C HIS A 37 -44.75 -55.06 7.16
N THR A 38 -45.39 -56.14 6.73
CA THR A 38 -46.84 -56.26 6.74
C THR A 38 -47.21 -56.90 8.07
N THR A 39 -47.74 -56.09 8.99
CA THR A 39 -48.33 -56.58 10.24
C THR A 39 -49.54 -57.45 9.86
N MET A 40 -49.47 -58.76 10.13
CA MET A 40 -50.63 -59.65 10.02
C MET A 40 -51.71 -59.17 10.98
N ARG A 41 -52.79 -58.59 10.45
CA ARG A 41 -54.07 -58.57 11.17
C ARG A 41 -54.63 -59.97 11.08
N THR A 42 -54.58 -60.71 12.17
CA THR A 42 -55.34 -61.95 12.36
C THR A 42 -56.82 -61.60 12.43
N SER A 43 -57.46 -61.44 11.27
CA SER A 43 -58.91 -61.47 11.16
C SER A 43 -59.35 -62.93 11.29
N VAL A 44 -59.85 -63.32 12.47
CA VAL A 44 -60.49 -64.63 12.65
C VAL A 44 -61.81 -64.59 11.90
N VAL A 45 -61.84 -65.16 10.70
CA VAL A 45 -63.07 -65.39 9.94
C VAL A 45 -63.67 -66.71 10.43
N VAL A 46 -64.62 -66.65 11.36
CA VAL A 46 -65.44 -67.82 11.70
C VAL A 46 -66.55 -67.93 10.66
N LEU A 47 -66.38 -68.83 9.69
CA LEU A 47 -67.42 -69.23 8.75
C LEU A 47 -68.42 -70.13 9.48
N VAL A 48 -69.57 -69.59 9.89
CA VAL A 48 -70.73 -70.42 10.25
C VAL A 48 -71.61 -70.53 9.01
N CYS A 49 -71.45 -71.63 8.27
CA CYS A 49 -72.35 -72.01 7.18
C CYS A 49 -73.57 -72.73 7.75
N LEU A 50 -74.76 -72.14 7.61
CA LEU A 50 -76.02 -72.88 7.61
C LEU A 50 -76.90 -72.36 6.48
N GLY A 51 -77.12 -73.22 5.49
CA GLY A 51 -78.35 -73.31 4.69
C GLY A 51 -78.93 -72.04 4.06
N ILE A 52 -78.63 -71.85 2.77
CA ILE A 52 -79.51 -71.42 1.66
C ILE A 52 -80.52 -70.28 1.94
N LEU A 53 -80.17 -69.10 1.41
CA LEU A 53 -80.95 -67.87 1.12
C LEU A 53 -80.63 -66.63 1.96
N CYS A 54 -80.36 -65.55 1.23
CA CYS A 54 -80.07 -64.19 1.64
C CYS A 54 -81.04 -63.63 2.68
N ILE A 55 -80.58 -62.67 3.50
CA ILE A 55 -81.07 -61.28 3.56
C ILE A 55 -80.23 -60.54 4.61
N SER A 56 -79.80 -59.33 4.25
CA SER A 56 -79.25 -58.30 5.12
C SER A 56 -80.02 -58.18 6.43
N ALA A 57 -79.35 -58.32 7.59
CA ALA A 57 -79.51 -57.40 8.72
C ALA A 57 -78.63 -57.79 9.90
N CYS A 58 -78.36 -56.76 10.70
CA CYS A 58 -78.02 -56.76 12.11
C CYS A 58 -76.56 -56.97 12.50
N VAL A 59 -76.00 -56.19 13.43
CA VAL A 59 -76.48 -55.00 14.14
C VAL A 59 -75.20 -54.38 14.74
N LEU A 60 -75.07 -53.06 14.64
CA LEU A 60 -74.08 -52.32 15.41
C LEU A 60 -74.50 -52.38 16.89
N ALA A 61 -73.92 -53.29 17.65
CA ALA A 61 -73.99 -53.25 19.11
C ALA A 61 -72.71 -52.61 19.64
N GLN A 62 -72.75 -51.29 19.79
CA GLN A 62 -71.74 -50.50 20.49
C GLN A 62 -71.87 -50.75 22.00
N ILE A 63 -71.02 -51.57 22.58
CA ILE A 63 -70.82 -51.59 24.03
C ILE A 63 -69.77 -50.52 24.36
N LYS A 64 -70.26 -49.34 24.78
CA LYS A 64 -69.48 -48.33 25.50
C LYS A 64 -69.00 -48.94 26.82
N LEU A 65 -67.78 -49.50 26.82
CA LEU A 65 -66.98 -49.57 28.04
C LEU A 65 -66.15 -48.29 28.10
N GLY A 66 -66.36 -47.49 29.15
CA GLY A 66 -65.54 -46.33 29.44
C GLY A 66 -64.09 -46.76 29.65
N SER A 67 -63.27 -46.62 28.63
CA SER A 67 -61.83 -46.50 28.77
C SER A 67 -61.51 -45.01 28.62
N THR A 68 -60.88 -44.43 29.63
CA THR A 68 -59.98 -43.30 29.37
C THR A 68 -59.05 -43.75 28.26
N LEU A 69 -59.24 -43.23 27.04
CA LEU A 69 -58.44 -43.62 25.89
C LEU A 69 -57.04 -43.05 26.09
N ASN A 70 -56.18 -43.87 26.70
CA ASN A 70 -54.76 -43.62 26.77
C ASN A 70 -54.26 -43.43 25.34
N GLN A 71 -53.60 -42.30 25.09
CA GLN A 71 -53.12 -41.96 23.74
C GLN A 71 -51.85 -42.75 23.39
N CYS A 72 -51.10 -43.21 24.39
CA CYS A 72 -49.88 -43.97 24.24
C CYS A 72 -49.65 -44.90 25.44
N PHE A 73 -48.91 -45.98 25.21
CA PHE A 73 -48.35 -46.86 26.24
C PHE A 73 -46.81 -46.87 26.20
N SER A 74 -46.23 -46.45 25.08
CA SER A 74 -44.81 -46.28 24.85
C SER A 74 -44.56 -45.04 23.99
N ASN A 75 -43.30 -44.59 23.91
CA ASN A 75 -42.90 -43.47 23.07
C ASN A 75 -43.25 -43.69 21.59
N GLU A 76 -43.26 -44.95 21.16
CA GLU A 76 -43.40 -45.34 19.76
C GLU A 76 -44.85 -45.25 19.27
N ASP A 77 -45.79 -45.11 20.20
CA ASP A 77 -47.18 -44.77 19.92
C ASP A 77 -47.36 -43.28 19.59
N CYS A 78 -46.35 -42.45 19.88
CA CYS A 78 -46.34 -41.02 19.63
C CYS A 78 -45.56 -40.67 18.34
N THR A 79 -45.79 -39.47 17.82
CA THR A 79 -44.96 -38.96 16.72
C THR A 79 -43.50 -38.77 17.18
N SER A 80 -42.56 -38.71 16.24
CA SER A 80 -41.12 -38.57 16.55
C SER A 80 -40.75 -37.28 17.29
N GLN A 81 -41.68 -36.32 17.41
CA GLN A 81 -41.54 -35.05 18.12
C GLN A 81 -42.22 -35.06 19.51
N GLN A 82 -42.75 -36.20 19.96
CA GLN A 82 -43.50 -36.31 21.21
C GLN A 82 -42.95 -37.45 22.06
N THR A 83 -43.29 -37.49 23.33
CA THR A 83 -42.93 -38.56 24.26
C THR A 83 -44.16 -39.02 25.02
N CYS A 84 -44.21 -40.29 25.41
CA CYS A 84 -45.34 -40.81 26.17
C CYS A 84 -45.16 -40.51 27.66
N MET A 85 -45.89 -39.49 28.13
CA MET A 85 -45.85 -39.08 29.54
C MET A 85 -47.26 -39.10 30.13
N ASN A 86 -47.45 -39.91 31.17
CA ASN A 86 -48.73 -40.11 31.83
C ASN A 86 -49.85 -40.50 30.84
N LEU A 87 -49.55 -41.48 29.97
CA LEU A 87 -50.48 -42.06 29.00
C LEU A 87 -50.98 -41.06 27.93
N LYS A 88 -50.25 -39.94 27.76
CA LYS A 88 -50.52 -38.90 26.76
C LYS A 88 -49.24 -38.57 25.99
N CYS A 89 -49.37 -38.37 24.68
CA CYS A 89 -48.27 -37.87 23.87
C CYS A 89 -48.08 -36.38 24.13
N LYS A 90 -46.93 -36.01 24.69
CA LYS A 90 -46.58 -34.62 25.00
C LYS A 90 -45.29 -34.24 24.30
N ASP A 91 -45.14 -32.96 23.97
CA ASP A 91 -43.86 -32.43 23.52
C ASP A 91 -42.87 -32.42 24.70
N PRO A 92 -41.77 -33.19 24.65
CA PRO A 92 -40.77 -33.21 25.72
C PRO A 92 -40.02 -31.87 25.88
N CYS A 93 -40.07 -30.97 24.90
CA CYS A 93 -39.37 -29.69 24.95
C CYS A 93 -40.03 -28.64 25.84
N LEU A 94 -41.33 -28.75 26.13
CA LEU A 94 -42.10 -27.68 26.79
C LEU A 94 -41.59 -27.31 28.19
N GLU A 95 -41.03 -28.25 28.93
CA GLU A 95 -40.58 -28.05 30.33
C GLU A 95 -39.14 -28.53 30.58
N ALA A 96 -38.42 -28.98 29.53
CA ALA A 96 -37.10 -29.59 29.69
C ALA A 96 -35.94 -28.61 29.52
N CYS A 97 -36.08 -27.60 28.67
CA CYS A 97 -35.03 -26.60 28.43
C CYS A 97 -35.41 -25.28 29.08
N ASN A 98 -34.44 -24.62 29.70
CA ASN A 98 -34.66 -23.34 30.36
C ASN A 98 -33.82 -22.24 29.69
N GLY A 99 -34.26 -20.98 29.78
CA GLY A 99 -33.54 -19.73 29.45
C GLY A 99 -32.56 -19.72 28.26
N ASN A 100 -32.86 -18.95 27.21
CA ASN A 100 -31.96 -18.68 26.06
C ASN A 100 -31.41 -19.93 25.33
N THR A 101 -32.23 -20.98 25.24
CA THR A 101 -31.90 -22.25 24.57
C THR A 101 -32.74 -22.49 23.31
N VAL A 102 -32.33 -23.48 22.53
CA VAL A 102 -33.09 -24.10 21.44
C VAL A 102 -33.29 -25.56 21.81
N CYS A 103 -34.53 -26.04 21.75
CA CYS A 103 -34.86 -27.44 21.98
C CYS A 103 -35.13 -28.15 20.65
N GLN A 104 -34.62 -29.38 20.52
CA GLN A 104 -34.97 -30.30 19.45
C GLN A 104 -35.31 -31.67 20.03
N VAL A 105 -36.36 -32.31 19.54
CA VAL A 105 -36.71 -33.67 19.95
C VAL A 105 -35.93 -34.67 19.09
N ARG A 106 -35.17 -35.56 19.74
CA ARG A 106 -34.49 -36.68 19.09
C ARG A 106 -34.83 -37.96 19.82
N ASN A 107 -35.41 -38.93 19.11
CA ASN A 107 -35.83 -40.23 19.66
C ASN A 107 -36.70 -40.08 20.92
N HIS A 108 -37.73 -39.22 20.86
CA HIS A 108 -38.66 -38.97 21.96
C HIS A 108 -38.02 -38.34 23.23
N VAL A 109 -36.80 -37.80 23.12
CA VAL A 109 -36.05 -37.14 24.21
C VAL A 109 -35.73 -35.69 23.82
N PRO A 110 -35.80 -34.72 24.76
CA PRO A 110 -35.46 -33.33 24.47
C PRO A 110 -33.94 -33.14 24.45
N PHE A 111 -33.44 -32.48 23.40
CA PHE A 111 -32.06 -32.05 23.28
C PHE A 111 -32.00 -30.53 23.35
N CYS A 112 -31.45 -30.02 24.45
CA CYS A 112 -31.32 -28.59 24.70
C CYS A 112 -29.91 -28.11 24.30
N ALA A 113 -29.83 -26.98 23.59
CA ALA A 113 -28.57 -26.31 23.30
C ALA A 113 -28.70 -24.80 23.52
N CYS A 114 -27.64 -24.13 23.99
CA CYS A 114 -27.65 -22.67 24.12
C CYS A 114 -27.78 -22.00 22.73
N LYS A 115 -28.53 -20.90 22.66
CA LYS A 115 -28.55 -20.03 21.46
C LYS A 115 -27.13 -19.47 21.19
N PRO A 116 -26.79 -19.15 19.93
CA PRO A 116 -25.52 -18.50 19.60
C PRO A 116 -25.27 -17.26 20.47
N GLY A 117 -24.07 -17.13 21.03
CA GLY A 117 -23.69 -16.03 21.94
C GLY A 117 -24.00 -16.25 23.42
N PHE A 118 -24.65 -17.37 23.77
CA PHE A 118 -24.91 -17.79 25.14
C PHE A 118 -24.10 -19.04 25.50
N SER A 119 -23.75 -19.18 26.77
CA SER A 119 -23.01 -20.34 27.30
C SER A 119 -23.52 -20.70 28.70
N GLY A 120 -23.43 -21.96 29.09
CA GLY A 120 -23.95 -22.47 30.34
C GLY A 120 -24.48 -23.89 30.20
N ASP A 121 -25.26 -24.35 31.17
CA ASP A 121 -26.00 -25.61 31.10
C ASP A 121 -27.37 -25.38 30.42
N PRO A 122 -27.65 -25.96 29.24
CA PRO A 122 -28.92 -25.78 28.54
C PRO A 122 -30.17 -26.26 29.29
N PHE A 123 -30.04 -27.13 30.30
CA PHE A 123 -31.18 -27.57 31.11
C PHE A 123 -31.50 -26.58 32.25
N SER A 124 -30.48 -25.95 32.82
CA SER A 124 -30.63 -24.98 33.91
C SER A 124 -30.83 -23.53 33.42
N GLY A 125 -30.31 -23.20 32.23
CA GLY A 125 -30.38 -21.88 31.60
C GLY A 125 -29.02 -21.41 31.06
N CYS A 126 -29.04 -20.66 29.95
CA CYS A 126 -27.82 -20.11 29.34
C CYS A 126 -27.73 -18.58 29.52
N ASP A 127 -26.52 -18.11 29.86
CA ASP A 127 -26.22 -16.69 30.05
C ASP A 127 -25.38 -16.14 28.90
N GLN A 128 -25.51 -14.84 28.64
CA GLN A 128 -24.80 -14.18 27.55
C GLN A 128 -23.30 -14.19 27.86
N ARG A 129 -22.49 -14.69 26.92
CA ARG A 129 -21.04 -14.72 27.06
C ARG A 129 -20.52 -13.27 27.00
N ARG A 130 -20.27 -12.66 28.16
CA ARG A 130 -19.47 -11.42 28.21
C ARG A 130 -18.04 -11.80 27.84
N VAL A 131 -17.67 -11.63 26.58
CA VAL A 131 -16.28 -11.72 26.16
C VAL A 131 -15.60 -10.45 26.64
N THR A 132 -15.02 -10.49 27.83
CA THR A 132 -14.01 -9.50 28.22
C THR A 132 -12.79 -9.82 27.37
N LEU A 133 -12.60 -9.09 26.27
CA LEU A 133 -11.36 -9.15 25.51
C LEU A 133 -10.27 -8.62 26.44
N GLU A 134 -9.41 -9.53 26.89
CA GLU A 134 -8.23 -9.17 27.67
C GLU A 134 -7.39 -8.17 26.85
N PRO A 135 -6.98 -7.04 27.45
CA PRO A 135 -6.19 -6.04 26.73
C PRO A 135 -4.84 -6.62 26.32
N GLN A 136 -4.35 -6.23 25.16
CA GLN A 136 -2.99 -6.61 24.72
C GLN A 136 -1.92 -5.80 25.48
N CYS A 137 -2.25 -4.57 25.87
CA CYS A 137 -1.37 -3.64 26.56
C CYS A 137 -2.19 -2.71 27.48
N GLU A 138 -1.55 -2.21 28.54
CA GLU A 138 -2.06 -1.12 29.38
C GLU A 138 -1.24 0.16 29.20
N THR A 139 0.05 0.01 28.91
CA THR A 139 1.02 1.09 28.73
C THR A 139 1.86 0.88 27.47
N ASN A 140 2.56 1.92 27.04
CA ASN A 140 3.45 1.82 25.88
C ASN A 140 4.59 0.81 26.09
N ASP A 141 5.06 0.64 27.32
CA ASP A 141 6.15 -0.27 27.66
C ASP A 141 5.76 -1.76 27.48
N ASP A 142 4.46 -2.07 27.42
CA ASP A 142 3.95 -3.41 27.11
C ASP A 142 4.07 -3.74 25.60
N CYS A 143 4.34 -2.73 24.77
CA CYS A 143 4.48 -2.87 23.33
C CYS A 143 5.94 -2.88 22.88
N PRO A 144 6.26 -3.48 21.72
CA PRO A 144 7.57 -3.29 21.08
C PRO A 144 7.86 -1.80 20.83
N GLN A 145 9.14 -1.40 20.85
CA GLN A 145 9.55 0.02 20.73
C GLN A 145 9.04 0.75 19.46
N TYR A 146 8.64 -0.01 18.42
CA TYR A 146 8.10 0.49 17.16
C TYR A 146 6.56 0.55 17.12
N ARG A 147 5.87 0.31 18.23
CA ARG A 147 4.40 0.35 18.37
C ARG A 147 4.00 1.12 19.62
N ALA A 148 2.78 1.60 19.71
CA ALA A 148 2.25 2.27 20.90
C ALA A 148 0.99 1.55 21.39
N CYS A 149 0.69 1.69 22.68
CA CYS A 149 -0.56 1.17 23.23
C CYS A 149 -1.70 2.13 22.91
N ILE A 150 -2.50 1.78 21.91
CA ILE A 150 -3.64 2.56 21.40
C ILE A 150 -4.88 1.71 21.57
N ASN A 151 -5.88 2.21 22.31
CA ASN A 151 -7.13 1.49 22.57
C ASN A 151 -6.94 0.05 23.09
N ARG A 152 -5.97 -0.14 24.02
CA ARG A 152 -5.62 -1.45 24.62
C ARG A 152 -5.06 -2.48 23.63
N LYS A 153 -4.52 -2.00 22.49
CA LYS A 153 -3.82 -2.80 21.48
C LYS A 153 -2.48 -2.17 21.13
N CYS A 154 -1.49 -3.00 20.83
CA CYS A 154 -0.21 -2.51 20.33
C CYS A 154 -0.33 -2.23 18.83
N GLU A 155 -0.55 -0.97 18.50
CA GLU A 155 -0.77 -0.48 17.14
C GLU A 155 0.40 0.38 16.65
N ASP A 156 0.46 0.61 15.34
CA ASP A 156 1.47 1.48 14.74
C ASP A 156 1.04 2.95 14.93
N PRO A 157 1.78 3.76 15.72
CA PRO A 157 1.43 5.15 15.95
C PRO A 157 1.67 6.04 14.72
N CYS A 158 2.23 5.53 13.63
CA CYS A 158 2.41 6.29 12.39
C CYS A 158 1.14 6.42 11.54
N TYR A 159 0.06 5.70 11.87
CA TYR A 159 -1.19 5.79 11.13
C TYR A 159 -1.78 7.20 11.22
N ASP A 160 -1.82 7.91 10.08
CA ASP A 160 -2.40 9.26 9.90
C ASP A 160 -1.70 10.43 10.64
N VAL A 161 -0.44 10.27 11.04
CA VAL A 161 0.31 11.33 11.73
C VAL A 161 1.11 12.23 10.78
N CYS A 162 1.78 11.66 9.78
CA CYS A 162 2.65 12.41 8.87
C CYS A 162 1.90 12.86 7.61
N SER A 163 2.15 14.10 7.18
CA SER A 163 1.45 14.69 6.05
C SER A 163 1.89 14.11 4.71
N GLY A 164 0.93 13.54 3.98
CA GLY A 164 1.02 13.29 2.54
C GLY A 164 2.06 12.27 2.08
N ASN A 165 2.31 12.26 0.77
CA ASN A 165 3.19 11.29 0.10
C ASN A 165 4.67 11.72 0.05
N THR A 166 5.03 12.88 0.60
CA THR A 166 6.39 13.45 0.55
C THR A 166 7.18 13.24 1.86
N THR A 167 6.56 12.65 2.87
CA THR A 167 7.16 12.34 4.18
C THR A 167 7.30 10.83 4.40
N THR A 168 8.14 10.47 5.35
CA THR A 168 8.29 9.13 5.91
C THR A 168 8.08 9.22 7.42
N CYS A 169 7.22 8.35 7.96
CA CYS A 169 7.04 8.25 9.40
C CYS A 169 8.00 7.23 10.00
N HIS A 170 8.49 7.53 11.21
CA HIS A 170 9.32 6.65 12.01
C HIS A 170 8.81 6.64 13.45
N VAL A 171 9.03 5.54 14.16
CA VAL A 171 8.66 5.41 15.57
C VAL A 171 9.93 5.33 16.41
N ARG A 172 10.06 6.18 17.41
CA ARG A 172 11.12 6.11 18.42
C ARG A 172 10.48 6.21 19.79
N ASN A 173 10.72 5.21 20.64
CA ASN A 173 10.15 5.13 21.99
C ASN A 173 8.63 5.32 21.98
N HIS A 174 7.93 4.57 21.12
CA HIS A 174 6.46 4.63 20.97
C HIS A 174 5.92 5.97 20.43
N ILE A 175 6.78 6.94 20.10
CA ILE A 175 6.40 8.26 19.59
C ILE A 175 6.67 8.32 18.08
N PRO A 176 5.68 8.69 17.26
CA PRO A 176 5.86 8.89 15.84
C PRO A 176 6.59 10.21 15.58
N TYR A 177 7.51 10.22 14.62
CA TYR A 177 8.15 11.42 14.09
C TYR A 177 8.29 11.33 12.58
N CYS A 178 8.16 12.46 11.91
CA CYS A 178 8.16 12.55 10.45
C CYS A 178 9.52 13.02 9.94
N THR A 179 9.94 12.50 8.79
CA THR A 179 11.09 13.01 8.03
C THR A 179 10.70 13.23 6.58
N CYS A 180 11.37 14.13 5.87
CA CYS A 180 11.16 14.27 4.43
C CYS A 180 11.79 13.08 3.69
N ARG A 181 11.09 12.57 2.67
CA ARG A 181 11.65 11.53 1.79
C ARG A 181 12.90 12.05 1.07
N LYS A 182 13.76 11.13 0.64
CA LYS A 182 14.93 11.47 -0.18
C LYS A 182 14.49 12.30 -1.39
N GLY A 183 15.14 13.45 -1.60
CA GLY A 183 14.77 14.40 -2.64
C GLY A 183 13.66 15.38 -2.24
N PHE A 184 13.33 15.52 -0.95
CA PHE A 184 12.41 16.52 -0.42
C PHE A 184 12.98 17.19 0.86
N SER A 185 12.70 18.48 1.07
CA SER A 185 13.12 19.30 2.22
C SER A 185 11.96 20.12 2.78
N GLY A 186 12.10 20.58 4.01
CA GLY A 186 11.12 21.42 4.70
C GLY A 186 10.88 20.92 6.11
N ASP A 187 9.79 21.39 6.71
CA ASP A 187 9.30 20.88 7.98
C ASP A 187 8.40 19.65 7.71
N PRO A 188 8.81 18.44 8.11
CA PRO A 188 8.04 17.22 7.86
C PRO A 188 6.73 17.12 8.66
N SER A 189 6.52 17.97 9.66
CA SER A 189 5.24 18.11 10.37
C SER A 189 4.27 19.06 9.69
N ILE A 190 4.71 19.85 8.70
CA ILE A 190 3.90 20.82 7.96
C ILE A 190 3.82 20.44 6.48
N ALA A 191 4.95 20.45 5.77
CA ALA A 191 5.06 20.09 4.36
C ALA A 191 6.51 19.92 3.92
N CYS A 192 6.79 18.85 3.18
CA CYS A 192 8.04 18.67 2.44
C CYS A 192 7.86 19.01 0.96
N LYS A 193 8.77 19.81 0.40
CA LYS A 193 8.83 20.22 -1.01
C LYS A 193 9.98 19.51 -1.73
N PRO A 194 9.90 19.26 -3.06
CA PRO A 194 11.01 18.67 -3.81
C PRO A 194 12.31 19.44 -3.60
N GLN A 195 13.37 18.74 -3.18
CA GLN A 195 14.73 19.25 -3.20
C GLN A 195 15.23 19.21 -4.64
N ASN A 196 15.71 20.35 -5.10
CA ASN A 196 16.52 20.44 -6.31
C ASN A 196 17.79 19.57 -6.11
N PRO A 197 18.16 18.68 -7.06
CA PRO A 197 19.40 17.90 -6.95
C PRO A 197 20.62 18.78 -6.66
N PRO A 198 21.65 18.28 -5.96
CA PRO A 198 22.87 19.03 -5.68
C PRO A 198 23.44 19.61 -6.99
N GLY A 199 23.48 20.94 -7.11
CA GLY A 199 23.94 21.65 -8.32
C GLY A 199 22.84 22.13 -9.27
N SER A 200 21.58 21.75 -9.09
CA SER A 200 20.46 22.37 -9.81
C SER A 200 20.09 23.70 -9.16
N TRP A 201 20.45 24.76 -9.86
CA TRP A 201 20.13 26.14 -9.51
C TRP A 201 19.12 26.68 -10.52
N PRO A 202 18.05 27.41 -10.12
CA PRO A 202 17.81 28.06 -8.81
C PRO A 202 17.67 27.09 -7.63
N PRO A 203 17.94 27.50 -6.37
CA PRO A 203 17.90 26.62 -5.21
C PRO A 203 16.47 26.19 -4.85
N TYR A 204 15.47 26.98 -5.29
CA TYR A 204 14.05 26.73 -5.10
C TYR A 204 13.25 27.03 -6.37
N PRO A 205 12.17 26.28 -6.66
CA PRO A 205 11.23 26.64 -7.71
C PRO A 205 10.67 28.06 -7.50
N GLY A 206 10.83 28.92 -8.50
CA GLY A 206 10.36 30.31 -8.45
C GLY A 206 11.31 31.30 -7.76
N ALA A 207 12.50 30.87 -7.29
CA ALA A 207 13.46 31.78 -6.68
C ALA A 207 13.90 32.88 -7.67
N ARG A 208 13.92 34.12 -7.22
CA ARG A 208 14.31 35.27 -8.04
C ARG A 208 15.82 35.45 -8.00
N LYS A 209 16.48 35.29 -9.15
CA LYS A 209 17.92 35.59 -9.30
C LYS A 209 18.16 37.10 -9.24
N ARG A 210 19.13 37.52 -8.42
CA ARG A 210 19.59 38.90 -8.28
C ARG A 210 21.12 38.94 -8.34
N PHE A 211 21.66 39.94 -9.04
CA PHE A 211 23.10 40.16 -9.17
C PHE A 211 23.57 41.25 -8.21
N GLN A 212 24.76 41.07 -7.66
CA GLN A 212 25.42 42.03 -6.79
C GLN A 212 26.91 42.08 -7.13
N LEU A 213 27.48 43.28 -7.09
CA LEU A 213 28.87 43.52 -7.47
C LEU A 213 29.74 43.54 -6.22
N GLU A 214 30.84 42.79 -6.27
CA GLU A 214 31.86 42.80 -5.23
C GLU A 214 32.99 43.72 -5.64
N LEU A 215 33.14 44.82 -4.88
CA LEU A 215 34.11 45.88 -5.16
C LEU A 215 35.47 45.62 -4.50
N ILE A 216 35.86 44.34 -4.42
CA ILE A 216 37.17 43.90 -3.95
C ILE A 216 37.84 43.21 -5.14
N LYS A 217 39.03 43.69 -5.52
CA LYS A 217 39.77 43.08 -6.62
C LYS A 217 40.39 41.77 -6.18
N THR A 218 40.08 40.69 -6.88
CA THR A 218 40.67 39.36 -6.68
C THR A 218 40.94 38.71 -8.03
N ASN A 219 41.73 37.63 -8.01
CA ASN A 219 41.76 36.72 -9.16
C ASN A 219 40.45 35.95 -9.27
N TRP A 220 40.26 35.23 -10.39
CA TRP A 220 38.99 34.54 -10.66
C TRP A 220 38.64 33.49 -9.60
N PHE A 221 39.64 32.75 -9.11
CA PHE A 221 39.47 31.77 -8.02
C PHE A 221 39.06 32.44 -6.70
N GLY A 222 39.69 33.58 -6.38
CA GLY A 222 39.34 34.39 -5.22
C GLY A 222 37.93 34.96 -5.30
N ALA A 223 37.51 35.40 -6.49
CA ALA A 223 36.15 35.90 -6.73
C ALA A 223 35.11 34.77 -6.54
N PHE A 224 35.41 33.59 -7.08
CA PHE A 224 34.58 32.41 -6.90
C PHE A 224 34.41 32.05 -5.42
N ALA A 225 35.51 31.93 -4.68
CA ALA A 225 35.49 31.65 -3.24
C ALA A 225 34.77 32.77 -2.45
N HIS A 226 34.98 34.03 -2.84
CA HIS A 226 34.39 35.18 -2.17
C HIS A 226 32.85 35.16 -2.24
N CYS A 227 32.28 34.96 -3.43
CA CYS A 227 30.82 34.87 -3.59
C CYS A 227 30.23 33.69 -2.80
N LEU A 228 30.90 32.52 -2.83
CA LEU A 228 30.46 31.33 -2.09
C LEU A 228 30.45 31.57 -0.58
N ASN A 229 31.50 32.21 -0.05
CA ASN A 229 31.61 32.50 1.38
C ASN A 229 30.55 33.50 1.89
N HIS A 230 29.91 34.24 0.98
CA HIS A 230 28.82 35.18 1.30
C HIS A 230 27.43 34.60 1.02
N GLY A 231 27.32 33.30 0.77
CA GLY A 231 26.04 32.62 0.52
C GLY A 231 25.48 32.84 -0.88
N GLY A 232 26.27 33.42 -1.78
CA GLY A 232 25.97 33.52 -3.21
C GLY A 232 26.88 32.58 -4.01
N ARG A 233 27.06 32.89 -5.29
CA ARG A 233 28.08 32.27 -6.15
C ARG A 233 28.49 33.23 -7.26
N LEU A 234 29.63 33.00 -7.88
CA LEU A 234 30.06 33.81 -9.03
C LEU A 234 29.00 33.70 -10.13
N ALA A 235 28.67 34.82 -10.76
CA ALA A 235 27.47 34.96 -11.58
C ALA A 235 27.47 34.07 -12.83
N THR A 236 26.31 33.49 -13.10
CA THR A 236 25.96 32.79 -14.34
C THR A 236 24.96 33.61 -15.14
N VAL A 237 25.07 33.56 -16.47
CA VAL A 237 24.18 34.28 -17.37
C VAL A 237 23.48 33.29 -18.29
N ALA A 238 22.19 33.05 -18.04
CA ALA A 238 21.42 32.05 -18.78
C ALA A 238 20.86 32.57 -20.11
N ASN A 239 20.67 33.88 -20.23
CA ASN A 239 20.01 34.51 -21.37
C ASN A 239 20.35 36.01 -21.48
N TYR A 240 19.87 36.63 -22.57
CA TYR A 240 20.06 38.05 -22.87
C TYR A 240 19.55 39.00 -21.76
N GLU A 241 18.40 38.71 -21.15
CA GLU A 241 17.83 39.57 -20.11
C GLU A 241 18.71 39.58 -18.84
N GLU A 242 19.23 38.42 -18.44
CA GLU A 242 20.21 38.33 -17.37
C GLU A 242 21.50 39.08 -17.70
N ASN A 243 21.99 38.96 -18.94
CA ASN A 243 23.19 39.65 -19.39
C ASN A 243 23.05 41.17 -19.26
N GLU A 244 21.94 41.72 -19.74
CA GLU A 244 21.69 43.16 -19.65
C GLU A 244 21.49 43.63 -18.20
N ARG A 245 20.90 42.80 -17.32
CA ARG A 245 20.84 43.11 -15.88
C ARG A 245 22.22 43.21 -15.23
N VAL A 246 23.15 42.34 -15.60
CA VAL A 246 24.55 42.41 -15.13
C VAL A 246 25.22 43.68 -15.64
N LYS A 247 25.17 43.93 -16.96
CA LYS A 247 25.80 45.11 -17.56
C LYS A 247 25.24 46.42 -16.98
N GLU A 248 23.94 46.49 -16.78
CA GLU A 248 23.29 47.66 -16.19
C GLU A 248 23.70 47.85 -14.73
N ALA A 249 23.79 46.77 -13.94
CA ALA A 249 24.31 46.84 -12.58
C ALA A 249 25.74 47.40 -12.55
N ILE A 250 26.60 46.94 -13.47
CA ILE A 250 27.97 47.43 -13.60
C ILE A 250 27.98 48.92 -13.99
N ARG A 251 27.27 49.31 -15.06
CA ARG A 251 27.22 50.71 -15.54
C ARG A 251 26.76 51.68 -14.46
N LYS A 252 25.78 51.29 -13.63
CA LYS A 252 25.27 52.10 -12.51
C LYS A 252 26.33 52.43 -11.45
N THR A 253 27.40 51.65 -11.35
CA THR A 253 28.50 51.97 -10.42
C THR A 253 29.32 53.18 -10.88
N GLY A 254 29.32 53.48 -12.18
CA GLY A 254 30.22 54.47 -12.79
C GLY A 254 31.69 54.05 -12.82
N LEU A 255 32.02 52.82 -12.43
CA LEU A 255 33.39 52.30 -12.41
C LEU A 255 33.82 51.88 -13.81
N LYS A 256 34.94 52.46 -14.27
CA LYS A 256 35.64 52.02 -15.47
C LYS A 256 36.57 50.85 -15.15
N ALA A 257 35.98 49.69 -14.88
CA ALA A 257 36.69 48.46 -14.58
C ALA A 257 35.94 47.24 -15.11
N SER A 258 36.67 46.17 -15.39
CA SER A 258 36.12 44.88 -15.78
C SER A 258 35.71 44.03 -14.56
N PHE A 259 34.87 43.03 -14.80
CA PHE A 259 34.30 42.17 -13.76
C PHE A 259 34.34 40.68 -14.14
N TRP A 260 34.61 39.83 -13.16
CA TRP A 260 34.54 38.38 -13.32
C TRP A 260 33.10 37.86 -13.35
N GLY A 261 32.85 36.94 -14.29
CA GLY A 261 31.72 36.01 -14.26
C GLY A 261 32.21 34.56 -14.07
N SER A 262 31.30 33.61 -13.84
CA SER A 262 31.67 32.23 -13.51
C SER A 262 32.00 31.35 -14.72
N GLY A 263 32.10 31.95 -15.90
CA GLY A 263 32.40 31.22 -17.13
C GLY A 263 33.85 30.79 -17.18
N THR A 264 34.11 29.56 -17.60
CA THR A 264 35.46 29.05 -17.81
C THR A 264 35.50 27.87 -18.78
N ASP A 265 36.60 27.72 -19.52
CA ASP A 265 36.94 26.52 -20.30
C ASP A 265 38.15 25.76 -19.72
N TYR A 266 38.69 26.22 -18.56
CA TYR A 266 39.86 25.69 -17.87
C TYR A 266 39.78 24.17 -17.63
N ALA A 267 38.57 23.65 -17.39
CA ALA A 267 38.35 22.26 -17.01
C ALA A 267 38.14 21.29 -18.20
N LEU A 268 37.83 21.79 -19.40
CA LEU A 268 37.25 20.94 -20.47
C LEU A 268 37.82 21.16 -21.88
N GLY A 269 38.96 21.84 -22.04
CA GLY A 269 39.67 21.92 -23.31
C GLY A 269 38.86 22.63 -24.41
N ASN A 270 38.69 23.95 -24.26
CA ASN A 270 37.96 24.86 -25.17
C ASN A 270 36.43 24.72 -25.17
N HIS A 271 35.86 24.06 -24.16
CA HIS A 271 34.41 24.03 -23.94
C HIS A 271 34.02 24.89 -22.75
N TRP A 272 33.34 26.01 -23.03
CA TRP A 272 32.91 26.96 -22.00
C TRP A 272 31.75 26.42 -21.17
N THR A 273 31.94 26.46 -19.85
CA THR A 273 30.97 26.06 -18.84
C THR A 273 30.85 27.10 -17.74
N TRP A 274 29.72 27.11 -17.07
CA TRP A 274 29.51 27.87 -15.86
C TRP A 274 30.01 27.06 -14.66
N VAL A 275 31.16 27.38 -14.08
CA VAL A 275 31.69 26.60 -12.93
C VAL A 275 30.69 26.56 -11.75
N SER A 276 29.89 27.61 -11.59
CA SER A 276 28.89 27.72 -10.52
C SER A 276 27.74 26.73 -10.65
N THR A 277 27.42 26.24 -11.85
CA THR A 277 26.34 25.23 -12.11
C THR A 277 26.86 23.90 -12.68
N GLY A 278 28.05 23.88 -13.27
CA GLY A 278 28.55 22.77 -14.08
C GLY A 278 27.89 22.64 -15.46
N LEU A 279 27.04 23.59 -15.86
CA LEU A 279 26.32 23.53 -17.14
C LEU A 279 27.12 24.21 -18.27
N PRO A 280 26.99 23.71 -19.52
CA PRO A 280 27.59 24.37 -20.68
C PRO A 280 26.91 25.73 -20.96
N PHE A 281 27.61 26.59 -21.68
CA PHE A 281 27.03 27.83 -22.17
C PHE A 281 25.90 27.54 -23.18
N THR A 282 24.71 28.08 -22.90
CA THR A 282 23.56 28.09 -23.82
C THR A 282 23.31 29.45 -24.45
N PHE A 283 24.01 30.47 -23.97
CA PHE A 283 23.94 31.86 -24.40
C PHE A 283 25.34 32.46 -24.32
N THR A 284 25.69 33.32 -25.27
CA THR A 284 26.99 34.02 -25.31
C THR A 284 26.84 35.48 -25.70
N ASP A 285 27.76 36.31 -25.19
CA ASP A 285 27.84 37.72 -25.56
C ASP A 285 29.29 38.19 -25.75
N TRP A 286 30.11 37.34 -26.38
CA TRP A 286 31.51 37.61 -26.71
C TRP A 286 31.71 38.92 -27.46
N SER A 287 32.76 39.66 -27.11
CA SER A 287 33.24 40.77 -27.92
C SER A 287 33.73 40.30 -29.28
N ASN A 288 33.94 41.24 -30.19
CA ASN A 288 34.48 40.92 -31.51
C ASN A 288 35.84 40.21 -31.36
N ASN A 289 35.99 39.08 -32.06
CA ASN A 289 37.13 38.18 -32.03
C ASN A 289 37.36 37.39 -30.72
N GLN A 290 36.43 37.43 -29.76
CA GLN A 290 36.51 36.66 -28.53
C GLN A 290 35.67 35.36 -28.59
N PRO A 291 36.04 34.29 -27.85
CA PRO A 291 37.27 34.15 -27.09
C PRO A 291 38.49 33.87 -28.00
N ASP A 292 39.61 34.52 -27.76
CA ASP A 292 40.82 34.43 -28.61
C ASP A 292 41.97 33.64 -28.00
N ASN A 293 41.86 33.25 -26.72
CA ASN A 293 42.90 32.60 -25.93
C ASN A 293 44.24 33.33 -26.08
N TRP A 294 44.21 34.67 -25.98
CA TRP A 294 45.34 35.53 -26.29
C TRP A 294 46.58 35.15 -25.44
N GLN A 295 47.73 35.10 -26.12
CA GLN A 295 49.09 34.85 -25.61
C GLN A 295 49.70 33.44 -25.68
N ASN A 296 49.05 32.36 -26.15
CA ASN A 296 49.72 31.02 -26.24
C ASN A 296 50.57 30.64 -24.98
N LEU A 297 50.24 31.21 -23.82
CA LEU A 297 51.02 31.03 -22.60
C LEU A 297 50.65 29.66 -22.00
N PRO A 298 51.57 29.03 -21.25
CA PRO A 298 51.21 27.87 -20.45
C PRO A 298 50.13 28.31 -19.43
N GLY A 299 48.87 27.98 -19.71
CA GLY A 299 47.73 28.32 -18.86
C GLY A 299 46.66 29.26 -19.46
N GLY A 300 46.80 29.75 -20.70
CA GLY A 300 45.74 30.36 -21.52
C GLY A 300 44.90 31.50 -20.90
N GLU A 301 43.95 32.00 -21.68
CA GLU A 301 42.85 32.84 -21.18
C GLU A 301 41.61 31.95 -21.01
N HIS A 302 41.29 31.62 -19.76
CA HIS A 302 40.30 30.58 -19.47
C HIS A 302 39.13 31.06 -18.62
N CYS A 303 39.07 32.36 -18.29
CA CYS A 303 38.11 32.90 -17.34
C CYS A 303 37.32 34.05 -17.95
N LEU A 304 35.99 33.99 -17.79
CA LEU A 304 35.06 34.95 -18.37
C LEU A 304 35.13 36.31 -17.68
N GLU A 305 35.44 37.34 -18.47
CA GLU A 305 35.46 38.74 -18.09
C GLU A 305 34.34 39.52 -18.78
N PHE A 306 33.61 40.34 -18.02
CA PHE A 306 32.80 41.44 -18.55
C PHE A 306 33.71 42.63 -18.83
N TRP A 307 34.08 42.82 -20.10
CA TRP A 307 35.18 43.69 -20.49
C TRP A 307 34.74 45.14 -20.70
N GLU A 308 35.26 46.05 -19.87
CA GLU A 308 34.80 47.44 -19.81
C GLU A 308 34.85 48.19 -21.16
N GLU A 309 35.92 48.00 -21.94
CA GLU A 309 36.16 48.72 -23.19
C GLU A 309 35.12 48.41 -24.28
N THR A 310 34.38 47.31 -24.12
CA THR A 310 33.45 46.78 -25.11
C THR A 310 32.00 46.92 -24.69
N GLN A 311 31.72 47.89 -23.81
CA GLN A 311 30.42 48.03 -23.14
C GLN A 311 30.02 46.76 -22.37
N TYR A 312 31.01 46.08 -21.79
CA TYR A 312 30.87 44.84 -21.01
C TYR A 312 30.39 43.64 -21.84
N ARG A 313 30.79 43.56 -23.12
CA ARG A 313 30.78 42.28 -23.85
C ARG A 313 31.85 41.36 -23.25
N TRP A 314 31.74 40.07 -23.53
CA TRP A 314 32.56 39.07 -22.88
C TRP A 314 33.95 38.97 -23.51
N ASN A 315 34.95 38.74 -22.67
CA ASN A 315 36.32 38.47 -23.02
C ASN A 315 36.77 37.22 -22.26
N ASP A 316 37.59 36.35 -22.85
CA ASP A 316 38.36 35.40 -22.07
C ASP A 316 39.60 36.10 -21.54
N ARG A 317 39.91 35.86 -20.27
CA ARG A 317 41.01 36.53 -19.60
C ARG A 317 41.82 35.55 -18.79
N ASN A 318 43.10 35.82 -18.63
CA ASN A 318 43.95 35.09 -17.70
C ASN A 318 43.34 35.11 -16.27
N CYS A 319 43.03 33.93 -15.75
CA CYS A 319 42.34 33.73 -14.48
C CYS A 319 43.09 34.31 -13.26
N LEU A 320 44.39 34.58 -13.39
CA LEU A 320 45.23 35.14 -12.32
C LEU A 320 45.18 36.67 -12.24
N GLU A 321 44.61 37.35 -13.24
CA GLU A 321 44.43 38.80 -13.24
C GLU A 321 43.50 39.27 -12.12
N GLN A 322 43.67 40.50 -11.64
CA GLN A 322 42.85 41.03 -10.55
C GLN A 322 41.75 41.97 -11.04
N GLN A 323 40.50 41.60 -10.75
CA GLN A 323 39.32 42.36 -11.17
C GLN A 323 38.22 42.31 -10.10
N TYR A 324 37.20 43.15 -10.26
CA TYR A 324 35.98 43.03 -9.48
C TYR A 324 35.17 41.81 -9.91
N SER A 325 34.09 41.47 -9.21
CA SER A 325 33.29 40.30 -9.58
C SER A 325 31.80 40.54 -9.47
N VAL A 326 31.03 39.81 -10.29
CA VAL A 326 29.58 39.77 -10.19
C VAL A 326 29.22 38.49 -9.45
N CYS A 327 28.61 38.61 -8.28
CA CYS A 327 27.97 37.48 -7.60
C CYS A 327 26.48 37.42 -7.96
N GLU A 328 25.93 36.23 -7.96
CA GLU A 328 24.49 36.00 -7.99
C GLU A 328 24.00 35.41 -6.67
N TYR A 329 22.81 35.86 -6.30
CA TYR A 329 22.07 35.45 -5.12
C TYR A 329 20.63 35.11 -5.54
N TYR A 330 19.94 34.34 -4.71
CA TYR A 330 18.55 33.98 -4.93
C TYR A 330 17.72 34.39 -3.72
N ASP A 331 16.71 35.22 -3.96
CA ASP A 331 15.79 35.63 -2.91
C ASP A 331 14.73 34.53 -2.71
N GLU A 332 14.44 34.19 -1.46
CA GLU A 332 13.31 33.33 -1.13
C GLU A 332 12.01 34.07 -1.48
N VAL A 333 11.06 33.38 -2.12
CA VAL A 333 9.74 33.97 -2.35
C VAL A 333 8.97 33.87 -1.04
N GLU A 334 8.73 35.01 -0.38
CA GLU A 334 7.74 35.09 0.70
C GLU A 334 6.39 34.64 0.14
N GLN A 335 5.90 33.49 0.61
CA GLN A 335 4.54 33.04 0.32
C GLN A 335 3.59 33.95 1.11
N LYS A 336 3.07 35.00 0.45
CA LYS A 336 1.99 35.85 0.99
C LYS A 336 0.67 35.12 1.08
#